data_AF-A0A921IVV9-F1
#
_entry.id   AF-A0A921IVV9-F1
#
_cell.length_a   1.000
_cell.length_b   1.000
_cell.length_c   1.000
_cell.angle_alpha   90.00
_cell.angle_beta   90.00
_cell.angle_gamma   90.00
#
_symmetry.space_group_name_H-M   'P 1'
#
loop_
_entity.id
_entity.type
_entity.pdbx_description
1 polymer ?
#
loop_
_entity_poly.entity_id
_entity_poly.type
_entity_poly.pdbx_seq_one_letter_code
_entity_poly.pdbx_strand_id
1 'polypeptide(L)'
;MSRQQELISFIASMTGEGSLRVEENLGEGFVRLRVAEAERRQAKHDIQHVEDIVIEMLRNARDAHATKIYVATAKEEGVRTLLVLDNGNGIPEDMFERIFDARVTSKLDTLKMDRWGVHGRGMALYSIRENTQESSVVTSGVGLGSSFRVTVDCERLPERADQSTWPQAARDEQGSWTCVRGPHNIIRAACEFALEERHGCDVYLGSPAEIAATLYAHASSDLDASQLLFLDDERSLPVVERLGYAADASDIMRISDSLGISISERTAHRILSGQIKPVRSVSSRILRERTKPAAPAKVDLSRDRRGLKISHDDLDAFSRQLERDFDELASKYYLTLMKEPRIKVSRDSITVTFEVGKGD
;
A
#
# COMPACT_ATOMS: atom_id res chain seq x y z
N MET A 1 24.08 34.14 -29.31
CA MET A 1 23.50 32.78 -29.33
C MET A 1 24.42 31.92 -30.19
N SER A 2 24.85 30.76 -29.70
CA SER A 2 26.00 30.05 -30.28
C SER A 2 25.57 29.27 -31.54
N ARG A 3 26.46 29.20 -32.54
CA ARG A 3 26.29 28.46 -33.81
C ARG A 3 25.87 26.99 -33.62
N GLN A 4 26.12 26.43 -32.44
CA GLN A 4 25.69 25.10 -32.03
C GLN A 4 24.19 25.03 -31.72
N GLN A 5 23.60 26.08 -31.16
CA GLN A 5 22.15 26.18 -30.92
C GLN A 5 21.36 26.27 -32.23
N GLU A 6 21.91 26.95 -33.24
CA GLU A 6 21.31 27.03 -34.58
C GLU A 6 21.37 25.71 -35.34
N LEU A 7 22.46 24.94 -35.18
CA LEU A 7 22.57 23.61 -35.79
C LEU A 7 21.62 22.61 -35.13
N ILE A 8 21.48 22.67 -33.80
CA ILE A 8 20.54 21.84 -33.05
C ILE A 8 19.10 22.16 -33.45
N SER A 9 18.73 23.44 -33.57
CA SER A 9 17.38 23.85 -33.99
C SER A 9 17.06 23.47 -35.44
N PHE A 10 18.06 23.52 -36.34
CA PHE A 10 17.91 23.09 -37.73
C PHE A 10 17.78 21.55 -37.86
N ILE A 11 18.51 20.78 -37.05
CA ILE A 11 18.35 19.32 -37.02
C ILE A 11 17.00 18.94 -36.38
N ALA A 12 16.52 19.69 -35.38
CA ALA A 12 15.19 19.53 -34.78
C ALA A 12 14.07 19.67 -35.81
N SER A 13 14.16 20.69 -36.67
CA SER A 13 13.14 21.00 -37.66
C SER A 13 13.12 20.01 -38.82
N MET A 14 14.22 19.30 -39.08
CA MET A 14 14.34 18.30 -40.14
C MET A 14 14.04 16.86 -39.65
N THR A 15 14.23 16.55 -38.37
CA THR A 15 14.10 15.17 -37.84
C THR A 15 12.97 14.96 -36.83
N GLY A 16 12.20 16.01 -36.54
CA GLY A 16 11.18 16.02 -35.48
C GLY A 16 11.80 16.23 -34.10
N GLU A 17 11.12 16.99 -33.23
CA GLU A 17 11.60 17.38 -31.89
C GLU A 17 11.92 16.19 -30.95
N GLY A 18 11.47 14.97 -31.28
CA GLY A 18 11.82 13.75 -30.57
C GLY A 18 13.29 13.33 -30.70
N SER A 19 13.92 13.57 -31.86
CA SER A 19 15.31 13.17 -32.17
C SER A 19 16.36 13.85 -31.28
N LEU A 20 16.06 15.06 -30.81
CA LEU A 20 16.96 15.81 -29.92
C LEU A 20 16.93 15.34 -28.46
N ARG A 21 15.86 14.63 -28.05
CA ARG A 21 15.62 14.20 -26.67
C ARG A 21 16.11 12.76 -26.43
N VAL A 22 16.22 11.97 -27.49
CA VAL A 22 16.61 10.55 -27.44
C VAL A 22 18.11 10.37 -27.65
N GLU A 23 18.72 9.54 -26.83
CA GLU A 23 20.09 9.05 -26.96
C GLU A 23 20.12 7.72 -27.71
N GLU A 24 19.22 6.81 -27.32
CA GLU A 24 19.13 5.45 -27.87
C GLU A 24 17.65 5.07 -27.99
N ASN A 25 17.27 4.47 -29.12
CA ASN A 25 15.96 3.85 -29.28
C ASN A 25 16.10 2.36 -28.96
N LEU A 26 15.35 1.88 -27.97
CA LEU A 26 15.43 0.52 -27.46
C LEU A 26 14.39 -0.41 -28.11
N GLY A 27 13.50 0.12 -28.94
CA GLY A 27 12.39 -0.64 -29.54
C GLY A 27 11.12 -0.62 -28.67
N GLU A 28 9.99 -1.07 -29.24
CA GLU A 28 8.70 -1.23 -28.53
C GLU A 28 8.22 0.02 -27.76
N GLY A 29 8.57 1.20 -28.27
CA GLY A 29 8.23 2.49 -27.64
C GLY A 29 9.14 2.91 -26.49
N PHE A 30 10.16 2.12 -26.13
CA PHE A 30 11.14 2.47 -25.12
C PHE A 30 12.34 3.20 -25.72
N VAL A 31 12.81 4.20 -25.00
CA VAL A 31 13.97 5.01 -25.37
C VAL A 31 14.83 5.30 -24.14
N ARG A 32 16.12 5.53 -24.37
CA ARG A 32 17.01 6.18 -23.41
C ARG A 32 17.04 7.68 -23.71
N LEU A 33 16.62 8.51 -22.75
CA LEU A 33 16.69 9.97 -22.88
C LEU A 33 18.13 10.46 -22.78
N ARG A 34 18.51 11.52 -23.50
CA ARG A 34 19.82 12.18 -23.30
C ARG A 34 19.95 12.76 -21.89
N VAL A 35 21.18 12.82 -21.38
CA VAL A 35 21.48 13.35 -20.04
C VAL A 35 20.84 14.72 -19.80
N ALA A 36 21.04 15.68 -20.70
CA ALA A 36 20.48 17.02 -20.56
C ALA A 36 18.93 17.08 -20.59
N GLU A 37 18.27 16.08 -21.19
CA GLU A 37 16.81 15.95 -21.14
C GLU A 37 16.37 15.33 -19.81
N ALA A 38 17.06 14.27 -19.37
CA ALA A 38 16.79 13.64 -18.08
C ALA A 38 17.00 14.61 -16.90
N GLU A 39 18.08 15.40 -16.92
CA GLU A 39 18.36 16.44 -15.92
C GLU A 39 17.32 17.56 -15.91
N ARG A 40 16.84 18.00 -17.09
CA ARG A 40 15.73 18.97 -17.18
C ARG A 40 14.43 18.44 -16.60
N ARG A 41 14.21 17.11 -16.68
CA ARG A 41 13.06 16.43 -16.07
C ARG A 41 13.33 16.00 -14.62
N GLN A 42 14.49 16.32 -14.05
CA GLN A 42 14.88 15.84 -12.74
C GLN A 42 14.10 16.56 -11.64
N ALA A 43 13.16 15.85 -11.02
CA ALA A 43 12.64 16.17 -9.70
C ALA A 43 13.51 15.51 -8.61
N LYS A 44 13.64 16.18 -7.46
CA LYS A 44 14.26 15.65 -6.23
C LYS A 44 13.42 14.52 -5.62
N HIS A 45 13.26 13.39 -6.31
CA HIS A 45 12.67 12.19 -5.70
C HIS A 45 13.80 11.22 -5.42
N ASP A 46 14.50 11.49 -4.33
CA ASP A 46 15.38 10.53 -3.70
C ASP A 46 14.47 9.52 -3.00
N ILE A 47 14.65 8.24 -3.27
CA ILE A 47 14.01 7.18 -2.49
C ILE A 47 14.64 7.25 -1.10
N GLN A 48 13.91 7.79 -0.13
CA GLN A 48 14.42 7.99 1.23
C GLN A 48 13.83 6.96 2.20
N HIS A 49 12.65 6.44 1.88
CA HIS A 49 11.95 5.46 2.69
C HIS A 49 11.24 4.43 1.81
N VAL A 50 10.90 3.28 2.40
CA VAL A 50 10.15 2.21 1.73
C VAL A 50 8.84 2.71 1.12
N GLU A 51 8.16 3.66 1.77
CA GLU A 51 6.91 4.25 1.29
C GLU A 51 7.07 4.96 -0.07
N ASP A 52 8.24 5.55 -0.33
CA ASP A 52 8.51 6.26 -1.58
C ASP A 52 8.55 5.26 -2.76
N ILE A 53 9.05 4.03 -2.53
CA ILE A 53 9.01 2.94 -3.53
C ILE A 53 7.56 2.60 -3.88
N VAL A 54 6.70 2.42 -2.88
CA VAL A 54 5.30 2.04 -3.10
C VAL A 54 4.57 3.09 -3.95
N ILE A 55 4.76 4.38 -3.65
CA ILE A 55 4.18 5.46 -4.46
C ILE A 55 4.68 5.40 -5.91
N GLU A 56 5.98 5.27 -6.13
CA GLU A 56 6.52 5.21 -7.50
C GLU A 56 6.00 3.99 -8.28
N MET A 57 5.88 2.83 -7.62
CA MET A 57 5.31 1.63 -8.25
C MET A 57 3.83 1.81 -8.61
N LEU A 58 3.03 2.40 -7.72
CA LEU A 58 1.62 2.72 -7.99
C LEU A 58 1.47 3.72 -9.15
N ARG A 59 2.31 4.77 -9.18
CA ARG A 59 2.34 5.76 -10.28
C ARG A 59 2.71 5.11 -11.62
N ASN A 60 3.68 4.21 -11.62
CA ASN A 60 4.08 3.47 -12.81
C ASN A 60 2.95 2.59 -13.35
N ALA A 61 2.25 1.87 -12.49
CA ALA A 61 1.11 1.05 -12.87
C ALA A 61 -0.06 1.89 -13.43
N ARG A 62 -0.43 3.00 -12.78
CA ARG A 62 -1.43 3.96 -13.31
C ARG A 62 -1.04 4.46 -14.69
N ASP A 63 0.21 4.85 -14.87
CA ASP A 63 0.66 5.37 -16.15
C ASP A 63 0.75 4.30 -17.24
N ALA A 64 0.88 3.04 -16.85
CA ALA A 64 0.68 1.89 -17.72
C ALA A 64 -0.81 1.58 -17.94
N HIS A 65 -1.72 2.47 -17.54
CA HIS A 65 -3.16 2.35 -17.67
C HIS A 65 -3.78 1.18 -16.90
N ALA A 66 -3.15 0.75 -15.80
CA ALA A 66 -3.75 -0.21 -14.90
C ALA A 66 -5.04 0.35 -14.27
N THR A 67 -6.06 -0.51 -14.19
CA THR A 67 -7.33 -0.23 -13.50
C THR A 67 -7.44 -0.99 -12.17
N LYS A 68 -6.65 -2.06 -12.00
CA LYS A 68 -6.54 -2.84 -10.75
C LYS A 68 -5.04 -3.01 -10.44
N ILE A 69 -4.64 -2.60 -9.24
CA ILE A 69 -3.27 -2.78 -8.72
C ILE A 69 -3.33 -3.56 -7.41
N TYR A 70 -2.48 -4.56 -7.26
CA TYR A 70 -2.38 -5.42 -6.09
C TYR A 70 -0.99 -5.27 -5.49
N VAL A 71 -0.93 -4.91 -4.22
CA VAL A 71 0.32 -4.73 -3.47
C VAL A 71 0.36 -5.77 -2.36
N ALA A 72 1.23 -6.76 -2.50
CA ALA A 72 1.56 -7.66 -1.42
C ALA A 72 2.79 -7.14 -0.67
N THR A 73 2.71 -7.12 0.66
CA THR A 73 3.82 -6.71 1.52
C THR A 73 4.08 -7.76 2.60
N ALA A 74 5.35 -8.11 2.78
CA ALA A 74 5.82 -9.00 3.83
C ALA A 74 7.14 -8.45 4.40
N LYS A 75 7.40 -8.70 5.69
CA LYS A 75 8.69 -8.38 6.30
C LYS A 75 9.16 -9.54 7.16
N GLU A 76 10.36 -10.00 6.87
CA GLU A 76 11.04 -11.10 7.55
C GLU A 76 12.47 -10.64 7.85
N GLU A 77 12.91 -10.77 9.09
CA GLU A 77 14.29 -10.47 9.52
C GLU A 77 14.82 -9.08 9.09
N GLY A 78 13.95 -8.05 9.12
CA GLY A 78 14.34 -6.70 8.72
C GLY A 78 14.33 -6.44 7.22
N VAL A 79 14.09 -7.47 6.40
CA VAL A 79 13.93 -7.36 4.96
C VAL A 79 12.45 -7.23 4.59
N ARG A 80 12.09 -6.16 3.91
CA ARG A 80 10.74 -5.91 3.38
C ARG A 80 10.68 -6.38 1.93
N THR A 81 9.74 -7.27 1.63
CA THR A 81 9.41 -7.65 0.26
C THR A 81 8.12 -6.94 -0.16
N LEU A 82 8.17 -6.24 -1.29
CA LEU A 82 7.04 -5.62 -1.95
C LEU A 82 6.82 -6.32 -3.29
N LEU A 83 5.60 -6.81 -3.51
CA LEU A 83 5.17 -7.32 -4.79
C LEU A 83 4.04 -6.44 -5.31
N VAL A 84 4.20 -5.89 -6.51
CA VAL A 84 3.21 -5.01 -7.14
C VAL A 84 2.77 -5.65 -8.45
N LEU A 85 1.51 -6.06 -8.51
CA LEU A 85 0.89 -6.62 -9.70
C LEU A 85 -0.15 -5.66 -10.25
N ASP A 86 -0.23 -5.55 -11.57
CA ASP A 86 -1.19 -4.69 -12.25
C ASP A 86 -1.69 -5.32 -13.55
N ASN A 87 -2.81 -4.80 -14.06
CA ASN A 87 -3.41 -5.19 -15.34
C ASN A 87 -3.21 -4.14 -16.44
N GLY A 88 -2.12 -3.37 -16.38
CA GLY A 88 -1.80 -2.35 -17.37
C GLY A 88 -1.25 -2.91 -18.69
N ASN A 89 -0.58 -2.05 -19.44
CA ASN A 89 -0.03 -2.37 -20.76
C ASN A 89 1.08 -3.43 -20.75
N GLY A 90 1.66 -3.73 -19.58
CA GLY A 90 2.77 -4.67 -19.45
C GLY A 90 4.04 -4.25 -20.20
N ILE A 91 5.02 -5.15 -20.20
CA ILE A 91 6.40 -4.90 -20.62
C ILE A 91 6.85 -6.06 -21.52
N PRO A 92 7.53 -5.78 -22.65
CA PRO A 92 8.22 -6.81 -23.43
C PRO A 92 9.33 -7.51 -22.64
N GLU A 93 9.54 -8.80 -22.87
CA GLU A 93 10.50 -9.62 -22.12
C GLU A 93 11.95 -9.12 -22.24
N ASP A 94 12.36 -8.68 -23.42
CA ASP A 94 13.70 -8.11 -23.69
C ASP A 94 13.96 -6.78 -22.96
N MET A 95 12.89 -6.15 -22.45
CA MET A 95 12.94 -4.91 -21.69
C MET A 95 12.96 -5.11 -20.16
N PHE A 96 12.74 -6.32 -19.64
CA PHE A 96 12.61 -6.57 -18.19
C PHE A 96 13.79 -6.03 -17.37
N GLU A 97 15.01 -6.18 -17.87
CA GLU A 97 16.19 -5.62 -17.21
C GLU A 97 16.45 -4.16 -17.59
N ARG A 98 16.22 -3.80 -18.86
CA ARG A 98 16.58 -2.49 -19.40
C ARG A 98 15.74 -1.35 -18.82
N ILE A 99 14.50 -1.60 -18.40
CA ILE A 99 13.63 -0.55 -17.82
C ILE A 99 14.17 0.04 -16.51
N PHE A 100 15.09 -0.66 -15.85
CA PHE A 100 15.74 -0.19 -14.64
C PHE A 100 17.04 0.58 -14.92
N ASP A 101 17.49 0.65 -16.17
CA ASP A 101 18.63 1.48 -16.51
C ASP A 101 18.29 2.96 -16.40
N ALA A 102 19.30 3.76 -16.06
CA ALA A 102 19.14 5.21 -15.99
C ALA A 102 18.61 5.78 -17.31
N ARG A 103 17.58 6.64 -17.19
CA ARG A 103 16.98 7.44 -18.28
C ARG A 103 16.15 6.63 -19.28
N VAL A 104 15.88 5.36 -19.01
CA VAL A 104 15.04 4.52 -19.86
C VAL A 104 13.57 4.80 -19.59
N THR A 105 12.81 5.15 -20.62
CA THR A 105 11.38 5.46 -20.49
C THR A 105 10.60 5.14 -21.77
N SER A 106 9.31 4.85 -21.63
CA SER A 106 8.34 4.78 -22.72
C SER A 106 7.51 6.07 -22.87
N LYS A 107 7.81 7.12 -22.09
CA LYS A 107 6.99 8.34 -21.95
C LYS A 107 7.72 9.57 -22.48
N LEU A 108 7.97 9.61 -23.80
CA LEU A 108 8.74 10.71 -24.40
C LEU A 108 8.02 12.07 -24.28
N ASP A 109 6.71 12.09 -24.52
CA ASP A 109 5.92 13.32 -24.69
C ASP A 109 4.96 13.65 -23.54
N THR A 110 4.78 12.73 -22.60
CA THR A 110 3.88 12.89 -21.44
C THR A 110 4.67 13.17 -20.17
N LEU A 111 4.98 14.44 -19.94
CA LEU A 111 5.36 14.92 -18.60
C LEU A 111 4.07 15.17 -17.81
N LYS A 112 3.88 14.41 -16.74
CA LYS A 112 2.76 14.57 -15.82
C LYS A 112 3.29 15.04 -14.47
N MET A 113 2.60 16.02 -13.90
CA MET A 113 2.85 16.54 -12.56
C MET A 113 1.64 16.17 -11.70
N ASP A 114 1.88 15.42 -10.64
CA ASP A 114 0.89 15.06 -9.65
C ASP A 114 1.31 15.55 -8.25
N ARG A 115 0.55 15.19 -7.23
CA ARG A 115 0.84 15.57 -5.84
C ARG A 115 2.22 15.08 -5.36
N TRP A 116 2.72 13.99 -5.95
CA TRP A 116 4.03 13.41 -5.66
C TRP A 116 5.11 13.90 -6.64
N GLY A 117 4.89 15.01 -7.33
CA GLY A 117 5.87 15.66 -8.19
C GLY A 117 5.82 15.23 -9.65
N VAL A 118 6.95 15.33 -10.35
CA VAL A 118 7.03 15.08 -11.80
C VAL A 118 7.43 13.62 -12.08
N HIS A 119 6.68 12.95 -12.96
CA HIS A 119 6.98 11.59 -13.43
C HIS A 119 6.98 11.51 -14.97
N GLY A 120 7.55 10.43 -15.53
CA GLY A 120 7.74 10.27 -16.99
C GLY A 120 9.17 10.57 -17.50
N ARG A 121 10.18 10.33 -16.67
CA ARG A 121 11.59 10.69 -16.93
C ARG A 121 12.57 9.52 -16.97
N GLY A 122 12.10 8.29 -16.75
CA GLY A 122 12.92 7.09 -16.78
C GLY A 122 13.93 6.95 -15.63
N MET A 123 13.66 7.57 -14.48
CA MET A 123 14.55 7.51 -13.31
C MET A 123 13.93 6.80 -12.10
N ALA A 124 12.62 6.56 -12.08
CA ALA A 124 11.93 5.97 -10.93
C ALA A 124 12.43 4.54 -10.65
N LEU A 125 12.32 3.65 -11.65
CA LEU A 125 12.76 2.25 -11.52
C LEU A 125 14.28 2.14 -11.28
N TYR A 126 15.08 2.96 -11.97
CA TYR A 126 16.51 3.08 -11.70
C TYR A 126 16.79 3.45 -10.24
N SER A 127 16.14 4.50 -9.72
CA SER A 127 16.32 4.94 -8.33
C SER A 127 15.91 3.87 -7.32
N ILE A 128 14.84 3.12 -7.59
CA ILE A 128 14.44 1.98 -6.76
C ILE A 128 15.54 0.90 -6.78
N ARG A 129 16.07 0.53 -7.95
CA ARG A 129 17.12 -0.49 -8.08
C ARG A 129 18.40 -0.11 -7.33
N GLU A 130 18.79 1.16 -7.34
CA GLU A 130 19.99 1.64 -6.62
C GLU A 130 19.85 1.65 -5.09
N ASN A 131 18.61 1.74 -4.57
CA ASN A 131 18.33 1.86 -3.14
C ASN A 131 17.84 0.56 -2.48
N THR A 132 17.79 -0.54 -3.22
CA THR A 132 17.20 -1.81 -2.76
C THR A 132 18.17 -2.98 -2.92
N GLN A 133 17.88 -4.11 -2.26
CA GLN A 133 18.68 -5.33 -2.43
C GLN A 133 18.38 -6.00 -3.78
N GLU A 134 17.12 -5.98 -4.19
CA GLU A 134 16.65 -6.54 -5.45
C GLU A 134 15.49 -5.72 -6.00
N SER A 135 15.45 -5.53 -7.32
CA SER A 135 14.31 -4.98 -8.05
C SER A 135 14.22 -5.64 -9.42
N SER A 136 13.14 -6.39 -9.66
CA SER A 136 12.98 -7.23 -10.85
C SER A 136 11.52 -7.27 -11.33
N VAL A 137 11.34 -7.46 -12.64
CA VAL A 137 10.06 -7.89 -13.21
C VAL A 137 9.98 -9.40 -13.01
N VAL A 138 8.98 -9.87 -12.28
CA VAL A 138 8.76 -11.31 -12.08
C VAL A 138 8.11 -11.91 -13.33
N THR A 139 7.06 -11.26 -13.82
CA THR A 139 6.40 -11.65 -15.06
C THR A 139 5.65 -10.45 -15.64
N SER A 140 5.60 -10.37 -16.95
CA SER A 140 4.83 -9.38 -17.69
C SER A 140 4.64 -9.85 -19.13
N GLY A 141 3.78 -9.18 -19.87
CA GLY A 141 3.67 -9.33 -21.31
C GLY A 141 2.92 -8.14 -21.89
N VAL A 142 3.16 -7.83 -23.16
CA VAL A 142 2.49 -6.71 -23.83
C VAL A 142 0.98 -6.93 -23.82
N GLY A 143 0.24 -6.00 -23.21
CA GLY A 143 -1.20 -6.04 -23.02
C GLY A 143 -1.69 -6.96 -21.89
N LEU A 144 -0.79 -7.61 -21.13
CA LEU A 144 -1.14 -8.59 -20.09
C LEU A 144 -0.97 -8.06 -18.66
N GLY A 145 -0.46 -6.85 -18.48
CA GLY A 145 -0.07 -6.32 -17.17
C GLY A 145 1.30 -6.79 -16.73
N SER A 146 1.62 -6.57 -15.45
CA SER A 146 2.95 -6.85 -14.92
C SER A 146 2.93 -7.26 -13.46
N SER A 147 3.99 -7.93 -13.02
CA SER A 147 4.30 -8.22 -11.62
C SER A 147 5.76 -7.84 -11.36
N PHE A 148 5.97 -6.99 -10.36
CA PHE A 148 7.28 -6.52 -9.93
C PHE A 148 7.57 -6.96 -8.52
N ARG A 149 8.81 -7.39 -8.26
CA ARG A 149 9.32 -7.67 -6.92
C ARG A 149 10.38 -6.65 -6.55
N VAL A 150 10.28 -6.12 -5.35
CA VAL A 150 11.29 -5.24 -4.74
C VAL A 150 11.58 -5.73 -3.33
N THR A 151 12.86 -6.01 -3.07
CA THR A 151 13.34 -6.48 -1.77
C THR A 151 14.21 -5.41 -1.14
N VAL A 152 13.85 -4.97 0.06
CA VAL A 152 14.43 -3.81 0.72
C VAL A 152 15.01 -4.20 2.07
N ASP A 153 16.28 -3.85 2.28
CA ASP A 153 16.90 -3.88 3.59
C ASP A 153 16.44 -2.67 4.41
N CYS A 154 15.63 -2.89 5.46
CA CYS A 154 15.12 -1.79 6.26
C CYS A 154 16.18 -1.11 7.14
N GLU A 155 17.39 -1.67 7.27
CA GLU A 155 18.50 -0.97 7.91
C GLU A 155 19.13 0.06 6.99
N ARG A 156 19.16 -0.22 5.67
CA ARG A 156 19.70 0.70 4.65
C ARG A 156 18.67 1.73 4.18
N LEU A 157 17.42 1.30 4.00
CA LEU A 157 16.31 2.15 3.60
C LEU A 157 15.17 2.03 4.62
N PRO A 158 15.05 2.97 5.58
CA PRO A 158 14.16 2.82 6.71
C PRO A 158 12.69 2.97 6.33
N GLU A 159 11.83 2.47 7.22
CA GLU A 159 10.39 2.70 7.20
C GLU A 159 10.07 3.92 8.06
N ARG A 160 9.15 4.78 7.63
CA ARG A 160 8.83 6.02 8.36
C ARG A 160 8.12 5.79 9.68
N ALA A 161 7.29 4.76 9.74
CA ALA A 161 6.41 4.48 10.86
C ALA A 161 6.02 2.99 10.91
N ASP A 162 5.09 2.64 11.80
CA ASP A 162 4.51 1.30 11.83
C ASP A 162 3.75 1.01 10.53
N GLN A 163 3.88 -0.22 10.02
CA GLN A 163 3.29 -0.62 8.72
C GLN A 163 1.93 -1.32 8.87
N SER A 164 1.22 -1.06 9.97
CA SER A 164 -0.01 -1.80 10.33
C SER A 164 -1.21 -0.90 10.58
N THR A 165 -0.98 0.34 11.01
CA THR A 165 -2.02 1.29 11.36
C THR A 165 -2.59 1.96 10.11
N TRP A 166 -3.91 1.96 9.99
CA TRP A 166 -4.61 2.64 8.91
C TRP A 166 -4.75 4.13 9.17
N PRO A 167 -4.58 5.00 8.15
CA PRO A 167 -4.88 6.41 8.28
C PRO A 167 -6.40 6.65 8.28
N GLN A 168 -6.80 7.85 8.71
CA GLN A 168 -8.19 8.31 8.62
C GLN A 168 -8.33 9.30 7.48
N ALA A 169 -9.35 9.12 6.64
CA ALA A 169 -9.70 10.05 5.58
C ALA A 169 -10.83 11.00 5.99
N ALA A 170 -10.72 12.26 5.59
CA ALA A 170 -11.77 13.26 5.72
C ALA A 170 -11.92 14.03 4.41
N ARG A 171 -13.05 14.75 4.26
CA ARG A 171 -13.19 15.70 3.16
C ARG A 171 -12.49 17.00 3.53
N ASP A 172 -11.74 17.54 2.58
CA ASP A 172 -11.21 18.89 2.67
C ASP A 172 -12.30 19.94 2.40
N GLU A 173 -11.90 21.22 2.44
CA GLU A 173 -12.79 22.37 2.20
C GLU A 173 -13.42 22.36 0.80
N GLN A 174 -12.82 21.65 -0.16
CA GLN A 174 -13.27 21.52 -1.54
C GLN A 174 -14.14 20.26 -1.74
N GLY A 175 -14.35 19.46 -0.68
CA GLY A 175 -15.14 18.24 -0.69
C GLY A 175 -14.39 16.99 -1.18
N SER A 176 -13.09 17.10 -1.48
CA SER A 176 -12.25 15.98 -1.90
C SER A 176 -11.76 15.17 -0.69
N TRP A 177 -11.58 13.87 -0.86
CA TRP A 177 -11.13 13.00 0.23
C TRP A 177 -9.60 13.02 0.34
N THR A 178 -9.10 13.26 1.54
CA THR A 178 -7.67 13.23 1.84
C THR A 178 -7.40 12.51 3.16
N CYS A 179 -6.21 11.91 3.30
CA CYS A 179 -5.76 11.35 4.57
C CYS A 179 -5.37 12.49 5.53
N VAL A 180 -6.07 12.59 6.67
CA VAL A 180 -5.90 13.70 7.64
C VAL A 180 -5.21 13.28 8.94
N ARG A 181 -5.25 11.99 9.29
CA ARG A 181 -4.63 11.44 10.51
C ARG A 181 -4.02 10.07 10.23
N GLY A 182 -3.14 9.66 11.15
CA GLY A 182 -2.45 8.37 11.10
C GLY A 182 -1.02 8.48 10.61
N PRO A 183 -0.22 7.43 10.81
CA PRO A 183 1.20 7.43 10.48
C PRO A 183 1.43 7.55 8.97
N HIS A 184 2.57 8.13 8.60
CA HIS A 184 3.07 8.07 7.23
C HIS A 184 3.74 6.72 7.01
N ASN A 185 2.94 5.74 6.56
CA ASN A 185 3.36 4.37 6.30
C ASN A 185 2.91 3.91 4.91
N ILE A 186 3.23 2.67 4.53
CA ILE A 186 2.87 2.06 3.24
C ILE A 186 1.35 2.09 3.03
N ILE A 187 0.58 1.81 4.08
CA ILE A 187 -0.88 1.83 4.03
C ILE A 187 -1.36 3.24 3.66
N ARG A 188 -0.80 4.27 4.29
CA ARG A 188 -1.13 5.66 3.99
C ARG A 188 -0.72 6.06 2.59
N ALA A 189 0.46 5.65 2.12
CA ALA A 189 0.88 5.86 0.74
C ALA A 189 -0.15 5.29 -0.26
N ALA A 190 -0.56 4.03 -0.06
CA ALA A 190 -1.59 3.41 -0.89
C ALA A 190 -2.97 4.09 -0.76
N CYS A 191 -3.34 4.56 0.43
CA CYS A 191 -4.59 5.29 0.66
C CYS A 191 -4.61 6.65 -0.03
N GLU A 192 -3.53 7.43 0.10
CA GLU A 192 -3.42 8.74 -0.56
C GLU A 192 -3.51 8.59 -2.08
N PHE A 193 -2.81 7.61 -2.64
CA PHE A 193 -2.94 7.26 -4.06
C PHE A 193 -4.36 6.84 -4.45
N ALA A 194 -4.97 5.90 -3.73
CA ALA A 194 -6.31 5.39 -4.06
C ALA A 194 -7.43 6.43 -3.89
N LEU A 195 -7.23 7.45 -3.04
CA LEU A 195 -8.17 8.56 -2.91
C LEU A 195 -8.04 9.57 -4.04
N GLU A 196 -6.82 9.81 -4.54
CA GLU A 196 -6.55 10.67 -5.69
C GLU A 196 -7.07 10.03 -6.99
N GLU A 197 -6.84 8.73 -7.17
CA GLU A 197 -7.20 7.96 -8.37
C GLU A 197 -8.57 7.24 -8.27
N ARG A 198 -9.43 7.67 -7.33
CA ARG A 198 -10.66 6.98 -6.89
C ARG A 198 -11.62 6.51 -7.98
N HIS A 199 -11.55 7.10 -9.17
CA HIS A 199 -12.41 6.78 -10.31
C HIS A 199 -11.69 6.11 -11.48
N GLY A 200 -10.36 5.99 -11.43
CA GLY A 200 -9.55 5.43 -12.51
C GLY A 200 -8.88 4.11 -12.16
N CYS A 201 -8.54 3.88 -10.88
CA CYS A 201 -7.75 2.72 -10.47
C CYS A 201 -8.07 2.25 -9.05
N ASP A 202 -8.41 0.97 -8.90
CA ASP A 202 -8.54 0.32 -7.60
C ASP A 202 -7.20 -0.26 -7.13
N VAL A 203 -6.85 -0.01 -5.87
CA VAL A 203 -5.66 -0.58 -5.21
C VAL A 203 -6.08 -1.56 -4.15
N TYR A 204 -5.43 -2.72 -4.09
CA TYR A 204 -5.62 -3.77 -3.08
C TYR A 204 -4.29 -3.96 -2.34
N LEU A 205 -4.32 -3.92 -1.00
CA LEU A 205 -3.12 -4.01 -0.17
C LEU A 205 -3.31 -5.09 0.90
N GLY A 206 -2.36 -6.01 1.02
CA GLY A 206 -2.41 -7.09 2.00
C GLY A 206 -1.12 -7.90 2.08
N SER A 207 -1.17 -8.98 2.86
CA SER A 207 -0.13 -10.01 2.87
C SER A 207 -0.12 -10.81 1.55
N PRO A 208 0.97 -11.55 1.22
CA PRO A 208 1.01 -12.40 0.04
C PRO A 208 -0.18 -13.37 -0.05
N ALA A 209 -0.56 -14.00 1.06
CA ALA A 209 -1.68 -14.92 1.11
C ALA A 209 -3.03 -14.22 0.85
N GLU A 210 -3.22 -13.01 1.39
CA GLU A 210 -4.43 -12.21 1.16
C GLU A 210 -4.53 -11.73 -0.30
N ILE A 211 -3.42 -11.31 -0.89
CA ILE A 211 -3.37 -10.89 -2.30
C ILE A 211 -3.60 -12.08 -3.23
N ALA A 212 -2.98 -13.24 -2.99
CA ALA A 212 -3.25 -14.45 -3.75
C ALA A 212 -4.74 -14.85 -3.67
N ALA A 213 -5.35 -14.79 -2.49
CA ALA A 213 -6.79 -15.04 -2.32
C ALA A 213 -7.66 -14.04 -3.11
N THR A 214 -7.22 -12.77 -3.17
CA THR A 214 -7.94 -11.71 -3.87
C THR A 214 -7.85 -11.87 -5.38
N LEU A 215 -6.66 -12.16 -5.91
CA LEU A 215 -6.43 -12.48 -7.32
C LEU A 215 -7.26 -13.69 -7.75
N TYR A 216 -7.22 -14.78 -6.98
CA TYR A 216 -8.01 -15.98 -7.25
C TYR A 216 -9.52 -15.69 -7.30
N ALA A 217 -10.04 -14.93 -6.33
CA ALA A 217 -11.46 -14.60 -6.28
C ALA A 217 -11.92 -13.67 -7.41
N HIS A 218 -11.08 -12.69 -7.80
CA HIS A 218 -11.38 -11.82 -8.93
C HIS A 218 -11.32 -12.59 -10.25
N ALA A 219 -10.27 -13.38 -10.48
CA ALA A 219 -10.13 -14.20 -11.67
C ALA A 219 -11.29 -15.19 -11.82
N SER A 220 -11.70 -15.86 -10.74
CA SER A 220 -12.85 -16.79 -10.75
C SER A 220 -14.19 -16.11 -11.03
N SER A 221 -14.29 -14.80 -10.82
CA SER A 221 -15.52 -14.03 -11.11
C SER A 221 -15.51 -13.48 -12.53
N ASP A 222 -14.33 -13.19 -13.08
CA ASP A 222 -14.15 -12.55 -14.39
C ASP A 222 -14.02 -13.59 -15.53
N LEU A 223 -13.44 -14.78 -15.27
CA LEU A 223 -13.23 -15.84 -16.26
C LEU A 223 -14.44 -16.76 -16.39
N ASP A 224 -14.91 -16.97 -17.61
CA ASP A 224 -15.94 -17.97 -17.90
C ASP A 224 -15.32 -19.37 -18.03
N ALA A 225 -15.99 -20.40 -17.51
CA ALA A 225 -15.53 -21.78 -17.57
C ALA A 225 -15.32 -22.26 -19.02
N SER A 226 -16.06 -21.67 -19.97
CA SER A 226 -15.89 -21.94 -21.40
C SER A 226 -14.57 -21.40 -21.97
N GLN A 227 -14.06 -20.28 -21.45
CA GLN A 227 -12.80 -19.68 -21.88
C GLN A 227 -11.60 -20.52 -21.43
N LEU A 228 -11.69 -21.11 -20.23
CA LEU A 228 -10.65 -21.96 -19.67
C LEU A 228 -10.46 -23.27 -20.45
N LEU A 229 -11.51 -23.81 -21.08
CA LEU A 229 -11.46 -25.07 -21.83
C LEU A 229 -10.56 -25.03 -23.08
N PHE A 230 -10.25 -23.83 -23.59
CA PHE A 230 -9.45 -23.64 -24.81
C PHE A 230 -8.09 -23.00 -24.53
N LEU A 231 -7.70 -22.86 -23.25
CA LEU A 231 -6.41 -22.33 -22.86
C LEU A 231 -5.43 -23.48 -22.64
N ASP A 232 -4.34 -23.46 -23.40
CA ASP A 232 -3.23 -24.42 -23.25
C ASP A 232 -2.25 -24.02 -22.13
N ASP A 233 -2.22 -22.73 -21.76
CA ASP A 233 -1.22 -22.14 -20.88
C ASP A 233 -1.78 -20.93 -20.12
N GLU A 234 -1.58 -20.86 -18.80
CA GLU A 234 -1.99 -19.70 -18.01
C GLU A 234 -1.28 -18.39 -18.41
N ARG A 235 -0.13 -18.46 -19.09
CA ARG A 235 0.67 -17.28 -19.46
C ARG A 235 -0.01 -16.38 -20.48
N SER A 236 -0.96 -16.91 -21.26
CA SER A 236 -1.77 -16.10 -22.18
C SER A 236 -2.86 -15.28 -21.48
N LEU A 237 -3.15 -15.57 -20.21
CA LEU A 237 -4.05 -14.75 -19.40
C LEU A 237 -3.34 -13.49 -18.90
N PRO A 238 -4.09 -12.39 -18.67
CA PRO A 238 -3.58 -11.25 -17.91
C PRO A 238 -2.96 -11.70 -16.59
N VAL A 239 -1.86 -11.06 -16.20
CA VAL A 239 -1.04 -11.42 -15.03
C VAL A 239 -1.90 -11.58 -13.77
N VAL A 240 -2.85 -10.66 -13.55
CA VAL A 240 -3.72 -10.68 -12.36
C VAL A 240 -4.85 -11.69 -12.42
N GLU A 241 -5.07 -12.34 -13.57
CA GLU A 241 -6.13 -13.33 -13.80
C GLU A 241 -5.61 -14.77 -13.81
N ARG A 242 -4.29 -14.99 -13.89
CA ARG A 242 -3.69 -16.33 -14.03
C ARG A 242 -4.09 -17.32 -12.95
N LEU A 243 -4.33 -16.85 -11.72
CA LEU A 243 -4.76 -17.74 -10.64
C LEU A 243 -6.13 -18.37 -10.86
N GLY A 244 -6.97 -17.81 -11.73
CA GLY A 244 -8.24 -18.44 -12.12
C GLY A 244 -8.08 -19.68 -12.99
N TYR A 245 -6.89 -19.91 -13.56
CA TYR A 245 -6.56 -21.15 -14.28
C TYR A 245 -6.30 -22.33 -13.33
N ALA A 246 -6.09 -22.08 -12.04
CA ALA A 246 -5.74 -23.14 -11.10
C ALA A 246 -6.90 -24.11 -10.84
N ALA A 247 -6.66 -25.42 -11.04
CA ALA A 247 -7.65 -26.45 -10.76
C ALA A 247 -7.56 -26.99 -9.32
N ASP A 248 -6.37 -26.95 -8.72
CA ASP A 248 -6.11 -27.50 -7.39
C ASP A 248 -5.06 -26.70 -6.59
N ALA A 249 -4.69 -27.21 -5.41
CA ALA A 249 -3.74 -26.53 -4.53
C ALA A 249 -2.32 -26.47 -5.11
N SER A 250 -1.91 -27.48 -5.88
CA SER A 250 -0.61 -27.51 -6.53
C SER A 250 -0.52 -26.46 -7.63
N ASP A 251 -1.59 -26.28 -8.41
CA ASP A 251 -1.68 -25.20 -9.39
C ASP A 251 -1.66 -23.82 -8.73
N ILE A 252 -2.43 -23.63 -7.65
CA ILE A 252 -2.43 -22.36 -6.90
C ILE A 252 -1.01 -22.00 -6.45
N MET A 253 -0.25 -22.96 -5.92
CA MET A 253 1.13 -22.73 -5.52
C MET A 253 2.03 -22.38 -6.71
N ARG A 254 2.01 -23.20 -7.76
CA ARG A 254 2.84 -23.04 -8.96
C ARG A 254 2.59 -21.69 -9.66
N ILE A 255 1.32 -21.35 -9.86
CA ILE A 255 0.93 -20.09 -10.51
C ILE A 255 1.25 -18.91 -9.58
N SER A 256 0.98 -19.01 -8.28
CA SER A 256 1.37 -17.95 -7.33
C SER A 256 2.87 -17.68 -7.37
N ASP A 257 3.70 -18.72 -7.42
CA ASP A 257 5.16 -18.58 -7.50
C ASP A 257 5.59 -17.88 -8.80
N SER A 258 4.97 -18.20 -9.93
CA SER A 258 5.19 -17.51 -11.22
C SER A 258 4.80 -16.02 -11.20
N LEU A 259 3.91 -15.62 -10.28
CA LEU A 259 3.53 -14.24 -10.04
C LEU A 259 4.42 -13.56 -9.00
N GLY A 260 5.27 -14.33 -8.32
CA GLY A 260 6.18 -13.88 -7.27
C GLY A 260 5.62 -13.99 -5.86
N ILE A 261 4.51 -14.71 -5.67
CA ILE A 261 3.85 -14.97 -4.39
C ILE A 261 4.20 -16.39 -3.92
N SER A 262 5.13 -16.50 -2.97
CA SER A 262 5.44 -17.79 -2.36
C SER A 262 4.43 -18.12 -1.26
N ILE A 263 3.72 -19.25 -1.40
CA ILE A 263 2.73 -19.74 -0.43
C ILE A 263 2.91 -21.23 -0.17
N SER A 264 2.58 -21.65 1.05
CA SER A 264 2.57 -23.07 1.40
C SER A 264 1.32 -23.78 0.88
N GLU A 265 1.39 -25.10 0.76
CA GLU A 265 0.25 -25.96 0.39
C GLU A 265 -0.96 -25.76 1.33
N ARG A 266 -0.70 -25.63 2.64
CA ARG A 266 -1.74 -25.30 3.61
C ARG A 266 -2.43 -23.97 3.28
N THR A 267 -1.67 -22.95 2.88
CA THR A 267 -2.23 -21.65 2.48
C THR A 267 -3.03 -21.79 1.18
N ALA A 268 -2.53 -22.54 0.19
CA ALA A 268 -3.25 -22.81 -1.05
C ALA A 268 -4.62 -23.46 -0.81
N HIS A 269 -4.69 -24.51 0.03
CA HIS A 269 -5.97 -25.10 0.42
C HIS A 269 -6.91 -24.13 1.12
N ARG A 270 -6.38 -23.23 1.97
CA ARG A 270 -7.19 -22.22 2.66
C ARG A 270 -7.74 -21.15 1.70
N ILE A 271 -7.04 -20.87 0.61
CA ILE A 271 -7.52 -20.01 -0.48
C ILE A 271 -8.68 -20.71 -1.19
N LEU A 272 -8.47 -21.95 -1.66
CA LEU A 272 -9.48 -22.73 -2.37
C LEU A 272 -10.76 -22.94 -1.54
N SER A 273 -10.61 -23.19 -0.25
CA SER A 273 -11.74 -23.37 0.66
C SER A 273 -12.38 -22.06 1.14
N GLY A 274 -11.91 -20.89 0.67
CA GLY A 274 -12.42 -19.57 1.07
C GLY A 274 -12.17 -19.19 2.54
N GLN A 275 -11.22 -19.85 3.22
CA GLN A 275 -10.85 -19.51 4.61
C GLN A 275 -10.04 -18.21 4.69
N ILE A 276 -9.21 -17.94 3.67
CA ILE A 276 -8.55 -16.64 3.52
C ILE A 276 -9.47 -15.79 2.66
N LYS A 277 -9.96 -14.69 3.24
CA LYS A 277 -10.91 -13.81 2.57
C LYS A 277 -10.18 -12.83 1.66
N PRO A 278 -10.68 -12.59 0.43
CA PRO A 278 -10.22 -11.50 -0.42
C PRO A 278 -10.25 -10.16 0.31
N VAL A 279 -9.24 -9.34 0.08
CA VAL A 279 -9.20 -7.98 0.62
C VAL A 279 -10.06 -7.06 -0.22
N ARG A 280 -10.61 -6.03 0.42
CA ARG A 280 -11.32 -4.95 -0.30
C ARG A 280 -10.31 -3.96 -0.85
N SER A 281 -10.72 -3.21 -1.87
CA SER A 281 -9.93 -2.08 -2.33
C SER A 281 -9.68 -1.11 -1.17
N VAL A 282 -8.51 -0.48 -1.18
CA VAL A 282 -8.05 0.48 -0.18
C VAL A 282 -9.05 1.61 -0.03
N SER A 283 -9.56 2.13 -1.16
CA SER A 283 -10.61 3.15 -1.22
C SER A 283 -11.90 2.69 -0.53
N SER A 284 -12.36 1.46 -0.81
CA SER A 284 -13.53 0.87 -0.16
C SER A 284 -13.32 0.72 1.36
N ARG A 285 -12.14 0.28 1.79
CA ARG A 285 -11.83 0.09 3.22
C ARG A 285 -11.80 1.42 3.99
N ILE A 286 -11.01 2.39 3.53
CA ILE A 286 -10.83 3.66 4.25
C ILE A 286 -12.12 4.50 4.28
N LEU A 287 -12.93 4.45 3.22
CA LEU A 287 -14.21 5.17 3.18
C LEU A 287 -15.29 4.44 4.00
N ARG A 288 -15.23 3.11 4.09
CA ARG A 288 -16.21 2.30 4.84
C ARG A 288 -15.98 2.29 6.35
N GLU A 289 -14.76 2.55 6.83
CA GLU A 289 -14.53 2.79 8.27
C GLU A 289 -15.41 3.95 8.81
N ARG A 290 -15.97 4.80 7.93
CA ARG A 290 -17.06 5.73 8.27
C ARG A 290 -18.48 5.15 8.12
N THR A 291 -18.76 4.25 7.17
CA THR A 291 -20.03 3.51 7.13
C THR A 291 -20.01 2.28 8.03
N LYS A 292 -19.52 2.43 9.26
CA LYS A 292 -20.38 1.97 10.35
C LYS A 292 -21.45 3.05 10.44
N PRO A 293 -22.69 2.86 9.94
CA PRO A 293 -23.79 3.52 10.62
C PRO A 293 -23.55 3.24 12.11
N ALA A 294 -23.65 4.25 12.97
CA ALA A 294 -23.81 3.98 14.40
C ALA A 294 -24.89 2.90 14.44
N ALA A 295 -24.50 1.66 14.78
CA ALA A 295 -25.41 0.55 14.65
C ALA A 295 -26.64 0.97 15.45
N PRO A 296 -27.87 0.98 14.89
CA PRO A 296 -29.04 1.08 15.74
C PRO A 296 -28.83 -0.03 16.76
N ALA A 297 -28.72 0.36 18.02
CA ALA A 297 -28.28 -0.54 19.08
C ALA A 297 -29.07 -1.83 18.91
N LYS A 298 -28.37 -2.95 18.64
CA LYS A 298 -29.04 -4.26 18.63
C LYS A 298 -29.70 -4.36 20.00
N VAL A 299 -31.03 -4.28 20.02
CA VAL A 299 -31.79 -4.50 21.24
C VAL A 299 -31.61 -5.97 21.55
N ASP A 300 -30.61 -6.23 22.38
CA ASP A 300 -30.34 -7.54 22.93
C ASP A 300 -31.40 -7.80 24.00
N LEU A 301 -32.52 -8.40 23.57
CA LEU A 301 -33.65 -8.79 24.42
C LEU A 301 -33.27 -9.90 25.43
N SER A 302 -32.03 -10.38 25.41
CA SER A 302 -31.52 -11.44 26.29
C SER A 302 -30.54 -10.96 27.38
N ARG A 303 -30.24 -9.65 27.47
CA ARG A 303 -29.38 -9.12 28.54
C ARG A 303 -30.18 -8.85 29.81
N ASP A 304 -29.88 -9.61 30.87
CA ASP A 304 -30.28 -9.26 32.24
C ASP A 304 -29.79 -7.83 32.54
N ARG A 305 -30.77 -6.93 32.78
CA ARG A 305 -30.61 -5.46 32.87
C ARG A 305 -30.18 -4.97 34.25
N ARG A 306 -29.71 -5.85 35.13
CA ARG A 306 -29.16 -5.47 36.44
C ARG A 306 -27.66 -5.24 36.32
N GLY A 307 -27.27 -4.08 35.80
CA GLY A 307 -25.90 -3.60 35.96
C GLY A 307 -25.65 -3.22 37.42
N LEU A 308 -24.44 -3.47 37.94
CA LEU A 308 -24.04 -3.04 39.27
C LEU A 308 -24.18 -1.51 39.36
N LYS A 309 -25.12 -1.05 40.17
CA LYS A 309 -25.35 0.37 40.47
C LYS A 309 -25.06 0.59 41.94
N ILE A 310 -24.09 1.46 42.21
CA ILE A 310 -23.76 1.93 43.55
C ILE A 310 -24.30 3.37 43.64
N SER A 311 -24.88 3.74 44.78
CA SER A 311 -25.39 5.10 44.95
C SER A 311 -24.23 6.10 44.96
N HIS A 312 -24.52 7.36 44.65
CA HIS A 312 -23.50 8.41 44.69
C HIS A 312 -22.96 8.60 46.11
N ASP A 313 -23.84 8.57 47.11
CA ASP A 313 -23.48 8.71 48.52
C ASP A 313 -22.54 7.59 49.00
N ASP A 314 -22.76 6.35 48.53
CA ASP A 314 -21.90 5.21 48.84
C ASP A 314 -20.54 5.32 48.14
N LEU A 315 -20.49 5.85 46.90
CA LEU A 315 -19.23 6.08 46.19
C LEU A 315 -18.40 7.17 46.87
N ASP A 316 -19.03 8.23 47.35
CA ASP A 316 -18.36 9.32 48.04
C ASP A 316 -17.84 8.86 49.41
N ALA A 317 -18.63 8.07 50.15
CA ALA A 317 -18.19 7.43 51.39
C ALA A 317 -17.01 6.47 51.14
N PHE A 318 -17.07 5.68 50.08
CA PHE A 318 -16.01 4.76 49.69
C PHE A 318 -14.72 5.51 49.27
N SER A 319 -14.83 6.63 48.54
CA SER A 319 -13.69 7.47 48.18
C SER A 319 -12.97 8.03 49.42
N ARG A 320 -13.73 8.55 50.40
CA ARG A 320 -13.15 9.08 51.66
C ARG A 320 -12.47 8.00 52.49
N GLN A 321 -12.96 6.76 52.46
CA GLN A 321 -12.30 5.65 53.14
C GLN A 321 -10.97 5.30 52.46
N LEU A 322 -10.97 5.25 51.12
CA LEU A 322 -9.78 4.97 50.33
C LEU A 322 -8.70 6.05 50.48
N GLU A 323 -9.08 7.32 50.66
CA GLU A 323 -8.13 8.40 50.97
C GLU A 323 -7.43 8.16 52.31
N ARG A 324 -8.19 7.82 53.36
CA ARG A 324 -7.62 7.53 54.69
C ARG A 324 -6.71 6.32 54.66
N ASP A 325 -7.11 5.27 53.95
CA ASP A 325 -6.30 4.06 53.84
C ASP A 325 -5.03 4.31 52.98
N PHE A 326 -5.08 5.28 52.06
CA PHE A 326 -3.93 5.69 51.27
C PHE A 326 -2.89 6.48 52.09
N ASP A 327 -3.28 7.17 53.16
CA ASP A 327 -2.35 7.96 54.00
C ASP A 327 -1.23 7.12 54.63
N GLU A 328 -1.48 5.85 54.94
CA GLU A 328 -0.45 4.93 55.44
C GLU A 328 0.62 4.65 54.37
N LEU A 329 0.19 4.47 53.12
CA LEU A 329 1.08 4.25 51.98
C LEU A 329 1.81 5.55 51.60
N ALA A 330 1.11 6.68 51.64
CA ALA A 330 1.64 8.01 51.41
C ALA A 330 2.80 8.33 52.36
N SER A 331 2.62 8.04 53.66
CA SER A 331 3.62 8.26 54.70
C SER A 331 4.88 7.40 54.52
N LYS A 332 4.72 6.16 54.05
CA LYS A 332 5.82 5.20 53.88
C LYS A 332 6.66 5.45 52.63
N TYR A 333 6.06 6.01 51.58
CA TYR A 333 6.69 6.19 50.27
C TYR A 333 6.78 7.66 49.83
N TYR A 334 6.53 8.61 50.73
CA TYR A 334 6.55 10.06 50.47
C TYR A 334 5.69 10.46 49.25
N LEU A 335 4.49 9.90 49.17
CA LEU A 335 3.54 10.19 48.08
C LEU A 335 2.50 11.19 48.56
N THR A 336 2.04 12.06 47.67
CA THR A 336 0.95 12.99 47.93
C THR A 336 -0.18 12.74 46.94
N LEU A 337 -1.42 12.66 47.41
CA LEU A 337 -2.59 12.62 46.52
C LEU A 337 -2.77 13.97 45.84
N MET A 338 -2.77 13.98 44.52
CA MET A 338 -2.99 15.20 43.73
C MET A 338 -4.47 15.57 43.66
N LYS A 339 -5.34 14.56 43.71
CA LYS A 339 -6.81 14.67 43.62
C LYS A 339 -7.45 13.50 44.36
N GLU A 340 -8.75 13.65 44.63
CA GLU A 340 -9.59 12.58 45.17
C GLU A 340 -9.55 11.32 44.26
N PRO A 341 -9.56 10.10 44.83
CA PRO A 341 -9.53 8.85 44.08
C PRO A 341 -10.67 8.76 43.06
N ARG A 342 -10.33 8.51 41.80
CA ARG A 342 -11.34 8.40 40.74
C ARG A 342 -11.91 6.99 40.70
N ILE A 343 -13.18 6.86 41.05
CA ILE A 343 -13.88 5.57 41.11
C ILE A 343 -14.76 5.41 39.87
N LYS A 344 -14.56 4.31 39.13
CA LYS A 344 -15.34 3.95 37.94
C LYS A 344 -15.98 2.57 38.13
N VAL A 345 -17.31 2.55 38.19
CA VAL A 345 -18.09 1.32 38.25
C VAL A 345 -18.45 0.87 36.83
N SER A 346 -17.97 -0.30 36.44
CA SER A 346 -18.35 -1.01 35.22
C SER A 346 -19.35 -2.12 35.56
N ARG A 347 -19.86 -2.82 34.54
CA ARG A 347 -20.89 -3.85 34.73
C ARG A 347 -20.48 -4.93 35.75
N ASP A 348 -19.22 -5.37 35.69
CA ASP A 348 -18.68 -6.48 36.47
C ASP A 348 -17.40 -6.11 37.25
N SER A 349 -17.07 -4.82 37.36
CA SER A 349 -15.84 -4.37 38.05
C SER A 349 -15.93 -2.95 38.59
N ILE A 350 -15.19 -2.67 39.67
CA ILE A 350 -14.95 -1.32 40.17
C ILE A 350 -13.47 -1.04 39.98
N THR A 351 -13.14 0.05 39.30
CA THR A 351 -11.75 0.50 39.09
C THR A 351 -11.54 1.80 39.86
N VAL A 352 -10.54 1.82 40.73
CA VAL A 352 -10.12 3.01 41.49
C VAL A 352 -8.76 3.45 40.97
N THR A 353 -8.63 4.72 40.59
CA THR A 353 -7.37 5.33 40.16
C THR A 353 -6.95 6.42 41.14
N PHE A 354 -5.75 6.29 41.70
CA PHE A 354 -5.12 7.32 42.53
C PHE A 354 -4.13 8.13 41.66
N GLU A 355 -4.32 9.44 41.55
CA GLU A 355 -3.34 10.33 40.93
C GLU A 355 -2.36 10.81 42.03
N VAL A 356 -1.13 10.30 41.99
CA VAL A 356 -0.11 10.57 43.02
C VAL A 356 0.99 11.48 42.48
N GLY A 357 1.41 12.44 43.28
CA GLY A 357 2.64 13.21 43.11
C GLY A 357 3.75 12.63 44.01
N LYS A 358 5.00 12.75 43.58
CA LYS A 358 6.14 12.52 44.47
C LYS A 358 6.40 13.83 45.21
N GLY A 359 6.38 13.81 46.55
CA GLY A 359 6.86 14.96 47.32
C GLY A 359 8.35 15.18 47.07
N ASP A 360 8.81 16.43 47.09
CA ASP A 360 10.24 16.77 47.17
C ASP A 360 10.84 16.31 48.51
#